data_AF-A0A9D7TXQ1-F1
#
_entry.id   AF-A0A9D7TXQ1-F1
#
_cell.length_a   1.000
_cell.length_b   1.000
_cell.length_c   1.000
_cell.angle_alpha   90.00
_cell.angle_beta   90.00
_cell.angle_gamma   90.00
#
_symmetry.space_group_name_H-M   'P 1'
#
loop_
_entity.id
_entity.type
_entity.pdbx_description
1 polymer ?
#
loop_
_entity_poly.entity_id
_entity_poly.type
_entity_poly.pdbx_seq_one_letter_code
_entity_poly.pdbx_strand_id
1 'polypeptide(L)'
;MKKQLLLAASVVLSITAATAQDGGGGFQRRTPEERLKPVHEKLDSAFKPDAAKLAQLDSIFLASFKAQDAKMDELRSGGQRPDRETMMAVRQQLTDERDAKLKTLLTEEQMKVWKNDIEPSLRPQRGAGNRGGGGN
;
A
#
# COMPACT_ATOMS: atom_id res chain seq x y z
N MET A 1 -34.16 -19.33 -39.14
CA MET A 1 -34.17 -18.14 -38.26
C MET A 1 -34.58 -18.57 -36.86
N LYS A 2 -33.60 -18.84 -36.00
CA LYS A 2 -33.75 -19.32 -34.61
C LYS A 2 -34.19 -18.14 -33.74
N LYS A 3 -35.39 -18.22 -33.18
CA LYS A 3 -35.92 -17.20 -32.26
C LYS A 3 -35.24 -17.38 -30.91
N GLN A 4 -34.30 -16.48 -30.64
CA GLN A 4 -33.69 -16.27 -29.34
C GLN A 4 -34.73 -15.65 -28.40
N LEU A 5 -34.78 -16.11 -27.15
CA LEU A 5 -34.87 -15.29 -25.94
C LEU A 5 -34.93 -16.21 -24.71
N LEU A 6 -33.74 -16.48 -24.18
CA LEU A 6 -33.52 -17.01 -22.83
C LEU A 6 -33.73 -15.88 -21.84
N LEU A 7 -34.64 -16.05 -20.88
CA LEU A 7 -34.84 -15.12 -19.78
C LEU A 7 -34.92 -15.92 -18.48
N ALA A 8 -33.74 -16.16 -17.88
CA ALA A 8 -33.61 -16.71 -16.54
C ALA A 8 -33.12 -15.58 -15.63
N ALA A 9 -34.03 -15.04 -14.80
CA ALA A 9 -33.74 -14.02 -13.81
C ALA A 9 -33.29 -14.70 -12.51
N SER A 10 -31.99 -14.71 -12.23
CA SER A 10 -31.46 -15.02 -10.89
C SER A 10 -31.19 -13.72 -10.14
N VAL A 11 -32.12 -13.38 -9.23
CA VAL A 11 -31.93 -12.32 -8.24
C VAL A 11 -30.92 -12.83 -7.22
N VAL A 12 -29.69 -12.33 -7.28
CA VAL A 12 -28.70 -12.51 -6.20
C VAL A 12 -28.83 -11.33 -5.26
N LEU A 13 -29.20 -11.65 -4.02
CA LEU A 13 -29.24 -10.75 -2.86
C LEU A 13 -27.87 -10.10 -2.64
N SER A 14 -27.81 -8.78 -2.82
CA SER A 14 -26.67 -7.94 -2.47
C SER A 14 -26.58 -7.81 -0.95
N ILE A 15 -25.56 -8.41 -0.33
CA ILE A 15 -25.17 -8.05 1.03
C ILE A 15 -24.54 -6.64 0.96
N THR A 16 -25.24 -5.66 1.50
CA THR A 16 -24.80 -4.27 1.59
C THR A 16 -23.72 -4.11 2.65
N ALA A 17 -22.45 -4.29 2.25
CA ALA A 17 -21.34 -3.69 2.99
C ALA A 17 -21.29 -2.21 2.60
N ALA A 18 -21.78 -1.34 3.49
CA ALA A 18 -21.68 0.11 3.35
C ALA A 18 -20.21 0.55 3.40
N THR A 19 -19.54 0.59 2.25
CA THR A 19 -18.26 1.27 2.10
C THR A 19 -18.53 2.71 1.69
N ALA A 20 -18.21 3.64 2.58
CA ALA A 20 -18.29 5.09 2.37
C ALA A 20 -17.78 5.47 0.97
N GLN A 21 -18.69 6.02 0.16
CA GLN A 21 -18.34 6.70 -1.09
C GLN A 21 -17.73 8.05 -0.75
N ASP A 22 -16.51 8.30 -1.22
CA ASP A 22 -16.17 9.66 -1.65
C ASP A 22 -15.17 9.62 -2.83
N GLY A 23 -15.66 10.03 -4.01
CA GLY A 23 -14.87 10.57 -5.11
C GLY A 23 -13.93 9.65 -5.92
N GLY A 24 -14.47 8.89 -6.88
CA GLY A 24 -13.84 8.63 -8.19
C GLY A 24 -12.65 7.66 -8.28
N GLY A 25 -12.93 6.43 -8.72
CA GLY A 25 -11.91 5.44 -9.13
C GLY A 25 -11.61 4.40 -8.04
N GLY A 26 -12.46 3.37 -7.97
CA GLY A 26 -12.51 2.37 -6.89
C GLY A 26 -11.31 1.42 -6.80
N PHE A 27 -10.16 1.94 -6.38
CA PHE A 27 -9.17 1.10 -5.70
C PHE A 27 -9.42 1.20 -4.19
N GLN A 28 -9.97 0.13 -3.63
CA GLN A 28 -10.05 0.00 -2.17
C GLN A 28 -8.64 0.14 -1.60
N ARG A 29 -8.47 1.05 -0.65
CA ARG A 29 -7.19 1.18 0.07
C ARG A 29 -6.95 -0.13 0.82
N ARG A 30 -5.77 -0.71 0.63
CA ARG A 30 -5.33 -1.87 1.41
C ARG A 30 -5.24 -1.49 2.88
N THR A 31 -5.65 -2.39 3.75
CA THR A 31 -5.45 -2.24 5.20
C THR A 31 -3.95 -2.30 5.56
N PRO A 32 -3.51 -1.72 6.68
CA PRO A 32 -2.14 -1.87 7.17
C PRO A 32 -1.69 -3.34 7.25
N GLU A 33 -2.58 -4.23 7.66
CA GLU A 33 -2.34 -5.66 7.79
C GLU A 33 -2.15 -6.34 6.43
N GLU A 34 -2.95 -5.97 5.42
CA GLU A 34 -2.76 -6.44 4.04
C GLU A 34 -1.47 -5.91 3.42
N ARG A 35 -1.07 -4.68 3.76
CA ARG A 35 0.20 -4.10 3.32
C ARG A 35 1.39 -4.78 3.96
N LEU A 36 1.24 -5.31 5.18
CA LEU A 36 2.30 -5.99 5.93
C LEU A 36 2.67 -7.34 5.32
N LYS A 37 1.70 -8.13 4.85
CA LYS A 37 1.94 -9.48 4.29
C LYS A 37 3.12 -9.57 3.31
N PRO A 38 3.16 -8.78 2.20
CA PRO A 38 4.28 -8.86 1.26
C PRO A 38 5.61 -8.36 1.83
N VAL A 39 5.57 -7.50 2.86
CA VAL A 39 6.79 -7.04 3.55
C VAL A 39 7.34 -8.15 4.43
N HIS A 40 6.48 -8.77 5.23
CA HIS A 40 6.80 -9.91 6.07
C HIS A 40 7.44 -11.03 5.25
N GLU A 41 6.78 -11.46 4.17
CA GLU A 41 7.28 -12.53 3.28
C GLU A 41 8.68 -12.21 2.70
N LYS A 42 8.90 -10.97 2.26
CA LYS A 42 10.21 -10.57 1.69
C LYS A 42 11.30 -10.48 2.74
N LEU A 43 11.00 -9.97 3.94
CA LEU A 43 11.98 -9.89 5.03
C LEU A 43 12.33 -11.28 5.55
N ASP A 44 11.34 -12.14 5.76
CA ASP A 44 11.57 -13.53 6.16
C ASP A 44 12.37 -14.29 5.10
N SER A 45 12.02 -14.12 3.81
CA SER A 45 12.77 -14.74 2.72
C SER A 45 14.22 -14.24 2.62
N ALA A 46 14.44 -12.93 2.75
CA ALA A 46 15.76 -12.33 2.51
C ALA A 46 16.72 -12.49 3.70
N PHE A 47 16.20 -12.39 4.93
CA PHE A 47 17.05 -12.30 6.13
C PHE A 47 16.94 -13.50 7.06
N LYS A 48 15.91 -14.34 6.90
CA LYS A 48 15.64 -15.50 7.77
C LYS A 48 15.80 -15.17 9.27
N PRO A 49 15.18 -14.07 9.76
CA PRO A 49 15.27 -13.70 11.16
C PRO A 49 14.56 -14.75 12.04
N ASP A 50 14.92 -14.80 13.33
CA ASP A 50 14.10 -15.54 14.29
C ASP A 50 12.70 -14.90 14.43
N ALA A 51 11.75 -15.67 14.99
CA ALA A 51 10.36 -15.24 15.12
C ALA A 51 10.19 -13.96 15.96
N ALA A 52 11.03 -13.74 16.97
CA ALA A 52 10.93 -12.55 17.82
C ALA A 52 11.37 -11.31 17.05
N LYS A 53 12.49 -11.39 16.33
CA LYS A 53 12.99 -10.33 15.47
C LYS A 53 12.04 -10.04 14.31
N LEU A 54 11.44 -11.06 13.70
CA LEU A 54 10.43 -10.89 12.66
C LEU A 54 9.19 -10.15 13.18
N ALA A 55 8.68 -10.51 14.36
CA ALA A 55 7.57 -9.82 15.00
C ALA A 55 7.88 -8.35 15.33
N GLN A 56 9.11 -8.04 15.73
CA GLN A 56 9.55 -6.66 15.95
C GLN A 56 9.58 -5.85 14.65
N LEU A 57 10.10 -6.44 13.56
CA LEU A 57 10.08 -5.83 12.23
C LEU A 57 8.63 -5.57 11.79
N ASP A 58 7.74 -6.55 11.94
CA ASP A 58 6.33 -6.42 11.60
C ASP A 58 5.66 -5.25 12.36
N SER A 59 5.95 -5.13 13.65
CA SER A 59 5.46 -4.03 14.48
C SER A 59 5.94 -2.67 13.98
N ILE A 60 7.20 -2.54 13.52
CA ILE A 60 7.72 -1.29 12.95
C ILE A 60 6.95 -0.91 11.68
N PHE A 61 6.71 -1.87 10.78
CA PHE A 61 5.98 -1.60 9.53
C PHE A 61 4.51 -1.27 9.78
N LEU A 62 3.85 -2.03 10.66
CA LEU A 62 2.45 -1.79 11.01
C LEU A 62 2.24 -0.40 11.63
N ALA A 63 3.15 0.02 12.53
CA ALA A 63 3.15 1.37 13.07
C ALA A 63 3.40 2.44 11.98
N SER A 64 4.34 2.19 11.06
CA SER A 64 4.63 3.10 9.94
C SER A 64 3.43 3.26 9.00
N PHE A 65 2.72 2.18 8.67
CA PHE A 65 1.53 2.25 7.82
C PHE A 65 0.41 3.05 8.48
N LYS A 66 0.14 2.81 9.77
CA LYS A 66 -0.84 3.59 10.53
C LYS A 66 -0.49 5.07 10.59
N ALA A 67 0.79 5.39 10.81
CA ALA A 67 1.28 6.78 10.81
C ALA A 67 1.12 7.45 9.44
N GLN A 68 1.41 6.72 8.36
CA GLN A 68 1.17 7.20 6.99
C GLN A 68 -0.30 7.47 6.72
N ASP A 69 -1.19 6.55 7.10
CA ASP A 69 -2.62 6.72 6.88
C ASP A 69 -3.15 7.92 7.65
N ALA A 70 -2.80 8.05 8.94
CA ALA A 70 -3.18 9.18 9.78
C ALA A 70 -2.69 10.52 9.21
N LYS A 71 -1.42 10.62 8.82
CA LYS A 71 -0.86 11.86 8.25
C LYS A 71 -1.50 12.22 6.91
N MET A 72 -1.80 11.22 6.09
CA MET A 72 -2.42 11.46 4.80
C MET A 72 -3.91 11.82 4.93
N ASP A 73 -4.59 11.34 5.96
CA ASP A 73 -5.96 11.73 6.28
C ASP A 73 -6.01 13.15 6.88
N GLU A 74 -5.08 13.49 7.79
CA GLU A 74 -4.90 14.85 8.32
C GLU A 74 -4.74 15.87 7.18
N LEU A 75 -3.79 15.60 6.28
CA LEU A 75 -3.52 16.43 5.10
C LEU A 75 -4.70 16.55 4.13
N ARG A 76 -5.52 15.51 4.01
CA ARG A 76 -6.72 15.56 3.15
C ARG A 76 -7.91 16.24 3.81
N SER A 77 -7.98 16.23 5.14
CA SER A 77 -9.04 16.89 5.92
C SER A 77 -8.85 18.40 6.05
N GLY A 78 -7.63 18.91 5.80
CA GLY A 78 -7.26 20.33 5.94
C GLY A 78 -7.89 21.32 4.94
N GLY A 79 -8.91 20.93 4.18
CA GLY A 79 -9.68 21.82 3.28
C GLY A 79 -8.96 22.27 2.00
N GLN A 80 -7.63 22.09 1.90
CA GLN A 80 -6.83 22.35 0.70
C GLN A 80 -6.07 21.09 0.31
N ARG A 81 -5.98 20.81 -1.00
CA ARG A 81 -5.12 19.72 -1.50
C ARG A 81 -3.67 20.10 -1.18
N PRO A 82 -2.93 19.26 -0.43
CA PRO A 82 -1.53 19.53 -0.15
C PRO A 82 -0.74 19.63 -1.46
N ASP A 83 0.19 20.57 -1.52
CA ASP A 83 1.09 20.67 -2.66
C ASP A 83 2.00 19.42 -2.75
N ARG A 84 2.60 19.25 -3.92
CA ARG A 84 3.41 18.06 -4.21
C ARG A 84 4.66 17.99 -3.33
N GLU A 85 5.25 19.12 -2.97
CA GLU A 85 6.47 19.21 -2.15
C GLU A 85 6.17 18.78 -0.71
N THR A 86 5.10 19.31 -0.12
CA THR A 86 4.60 18.89 1.20
C THR A 86 4.33 17.39 1.24
N MET A 87 3.68 16.84 0.21
CA MET A 87 3.42 15.40 0.13
C MET A 87 4.70 14.57 0.01
N MET A 88 5.72 15.06 -0.69
CA MET A 88 7.01 14.38 -0.75
C MET A 88 7.75 14.46 0.58
N ALA A 89 7.79 15.63 1.21
CA ALA A 89 8.45 15.85 2.49
C ALA A 89 7.86 14.97 3.58
N VAL A 90 6.53 14.91 3.70
CA VAL A 90 5.85 14.05 4.69
C VAL A 90 6.13 12.57 4.43
N ARG A 91 6.13 12.13 3.17
CA ARG A 91 6.47 10.74 2.83
C ARG A 91 7.93 10.41 3.16
N GLN A 92 8.84 11.33 2.87
CA GLN A 92 10.26 11.17 3.16
C GLN A 92 10.48 11.06 4.67
N GLN A 93 9.91 11.99 5.44
CA GLN A 93 9.97 11.97 6.91
C GLN A 93 9.48 10.64 7.50
N LEU A 94 8.29 10.17 7.10
CA LEU A 94 7.74 8.92 7.59
C LEU A 94 8.56 7.69 7.18
N THR A 95 9.25 7.77 6.03
CA THR A 95 10.18 6.74 5.58
C THR A 95 11.44 6.73 6.43
N ASP A 96 12.01 7.91 6.69
CA ASP A 96 13.22 8.06 7.50
C ASP A 96 12.99 7.64 8.96
N GLU A 97 11.83 7.97 9.54
CA GLU A 97 11.44 7.52 10.88
C GLU A 97 11.33 5.99 10.97
N ARG A 98 10.78 5.34 9.94
CA ARG A 98 10.73 3.88 9.86
C ARG A 98 12.14 3.30 9.74
N ASP A 99 12.97 3.86 8.87
CA ASP A 99 14.32 3.33 8.63
C ASP A 99 15.25 3.54 9.82
N ALA A 100 15.08 4.62 10.58
CA ALA A 100 15.78 4.80 11.85
C ALA A 100 15.46 3.66 12.82
N LYS A 101 14.19 3.23 12.89
CA LYS A 101 13.79 2.06 13.69
C LYS A 101 14.34 0.76 13.12
N LEU A 102 14.32 0.57 11.79
CA LEU A 102 14.88 -0.62 11.16
C LEU A 102 16.38 -0.78 11.42
N LYS A 103 17.16 0.31 11.42
CA LYS A 103 18.60 0.29 11.74
C LYS A 103 18.92 -0.20 13.16
N THR A 104 17.96 -0.21 14.07
CA THR A 104 18.16 -0.79 15.41
C THR A 104 18.08 -2.32 15.43
N LEU A 105 17.49 -2.92 14.39
CA LEU A 105 17.28 -4.37 14.27
C LEU A 105 18.09 -4.99 13.12
N LEU A 106 18.28 -4.26 12.03
CA LEU A 106 18.98 -4.73 10.83
C LEU A 106 20.44 -4.29 10.85
N THR A 107 21.34 -5.14 10.37
CA THR A 107 22.74 -4.75 10.12
C THR A 107 22.83 -3.76 8.96
N GLU A 108 24.00 -3.14 8.76
CA GLU A 108 24.22 -2.24 7.63
C GLU A 108 24.02 -2.94 6.27
N GLU A 109 24.46 -4.18 6.14
CA GLU A 109 24.29 -5.00 4.94
C GLU A 109 22.81 -5.31 4.69
N GLN A 110 22.08 -5.69 5.75
CA GLN A 110 20.65 -5.94 5.65
C GLN A 110 19.88 -4.66 5.31
N MET A 111 20.29 -3.51 5.85
CA MET A 111 19.73 -2.21 5.47
C MET A 111 20.02 -1.85 4.00
N LYS A 112 21.18 -2.23 3.45
CA LYS A 112 21.48 -2.04 2.02
C LYS A 112 20.56 -2.91 1.15
N VAL A 113 20.39 -4.19 1.48
CA VAL A 113 19.45 -5.09 0.77
C VAL A 113 18.01 -4.58 0.88
N TRP A 114 17.61 -4.10 2.06
CA TRP A 114 16.31 -3.46 2.26
C TRP A 114 16.11 -2.29 1.29
N LYS A 115 17.08 -1.37 1.21
CA LYS A 115 16.98 -0.15 0.41
C LYS A 115 17.07 -0.37 -1.09
N ASN A 116 17.92 -1.30 -1.52
CA ASN A 116 18.22 -1.49 -2.93
C ASN A 116 17.27 -2.49 -3.59
N ASP A 117 16.80 -3.50 -2.85
CA ASP A 117 16.11 -4.64 -3.44
C ASP A 117 14.67 -4.76 -2.91
N ILE A 118 14.51 -4.84 -1.58
CA ILE A 118 13.21 -5.16 -0.97
C ILE A 118 12.24 -3.99 -1.10
N GLU A 119 12.60 -2.80 -0.59
CA GLU A 119 11.73 -1.62 -0.61
C GLU A 119 11.28 -1.22 -2.03
N PRO A 120 12.18 -1.16 -3.03
CA PRO A 120 11.76 -0.86 -4.40
C PRO A 120 10.81 -1.91 -4.98
N SER A 121 10.99 -3.19 -4.64
CA SER A 121 10.13 -4.27 -5.13
C SER A 121 8.71 -4.25 -4.52
N LEU A 122 8.51 -3.54 -3.42
CA LEU A 122 7.21 -3.37 -2.75
C LEU A 122 6.40 -2.19 -3.32
N ARG A 123 7.03 -1.32 -4.12
CA ARG A 123 6.33 -0.19 -4.72
C ARG A 123 5.37 -0.70 -5.78
N PRO A 124 4.13 -0.16 -5.86
CA PRO A 124 3.25 -0.45 -6.98
C PRO A 124 3.99 -0.12 -8.27
N GLN A 125 4.22 -1.13 -9.11
CA GLN A 125 4.70 -0.89 -10.46
C GLN A 125 3.66 0.01 -11.12
N ARG A 126 4.03 1.27 -11.38
CA ARG A 126 3.21 2.16 -12.20
C ARG A 126 3.07 1.44 -13.53
N GLY A 127 1.90 0.87 -13.78
CA GLY A 127 1.64 0.08 -14.97
C GLY A 127 2.14 0.83 -16.19
N ALA A 128 2.96 0.15 -16.99
CA ALA A 128 3.20 0.49 -18.38
C ALA A 128 1.89 0.29 -19.17
N GLY A 129 0.84 1.03 -18.82
CA GLY A 129 -0.48 0.93 -19.38
C GLY A 129 -1.09 2.33 -19.46
N ASN A 130 -1.35 2.76 -20.69
CA ASN A 130 -2.07 3.98 -21.09
C ASN A 130 -1.24 5.27 -21.38
N ARG A 131 -0.15 5.13 -22.14
CA ARG A 131 0.26 6.15 -23.14
C ARG A 131 0.12 5.56 -24.55
N GLY A 132 -1.11 5.26 -24.95
CA GLY A 132 -1.43 4.83 -26.30
C GLY A 132 -2.90 5.09 -26.53
N GLY A 133 -3.22 6.08 -27.35
CA GLY A 133 -4.60 6.43 -27.68
C GLY A 133 -4.92 7.91 -27.54
N GLY A 134 -4.23 8.74 -28.33
CA GLY A 134 -4.57 10.14 -28.53
C GLY A 134 -4.39 10.49 -30.00
N GLY A 135 -5.07 9.73 -30.87
CA GLY A 135 -5.25 10.08 -32.27
C GLY A 135 -6.70 10.47 -32.49
N ASN A 136 -6.95 11.77 -32.57
CA ASN A 136 -7.79 12.42 -33.57
C ASN A 136 -7.51 13.93 -33.55
#